data_AF-A0A7S3JJY3-F1
#
_entry.id   AF-A0A7S3JJY3-F1
#
_cell.length_a   1.000
_cell.length_b   1.000
_cell.length_c   1.000
_cell.angle_alpha   90.00
_cell.angle_beta   90.00
_cell.angle_gamma   90.00
#
_symmetry.space_group_name_H-M   'P 1'
#
loop_
_entity.id
_entity.type
_entity.pdbx_description
1 polymer ?
#
loop_
_entity_poly.entity_id
_entity_poly.type
_entity_poly.pdbx_seq_one_letter_code
_entity_poly.pdbx_strand_id
1 'polypeptide(L)'
;KIMNTRIGAKMSRKKKHNLQKTLKQMRRRKDRKGNLYFSADFLPIDLIRCPQEYAERMFYRLRKSNEKLDTKLHMMKLISRLIGRHKLIMFNFYPFIIKYINTHQKELAEFLAMVAESTHINVPHEEVSPLIEKILDQFVNERATPLNMTIALNAIREICARNPNAMNKEQLQYCIAYYKIKNKSVSIAIKG
;
A
#
# COMPACT_ATOMS: atom_id res chain seq x y z
N LYS A 1 26.74 13.91 7.05
CA LYS A 1 28.02 14.25 6.39
C LYS A 1 27.71 15.04 5.11
N ILE A 2 27.74 16.36 5.19
CA ILE A 2 27.49 17.28 4.07
C ILE A 2 28.75 17.35 3.22
N MET A 3 28.62 17.11 1.92
CA MET A 3 29.73 17.13 0.97
C MET A 3 30.29 18.55 0.82
N ASN A 4 31.45 18.81 1.42
CA ASN A 4 32.34 19.91 1.05
C ASN A 4 32.86 19.66 -0.37
N THR A 5 32.22 20.28 -1.36
CA THR A 5 32.77 20.38 -2.72
C THR A 5 33.30 21.79 -2.96
N ARG A 6 34.62 21.85 -3.11
CA ARG A 6 35.51 22.97 -3.48
C ARG A 6 34.80 24.17 -4.13
N ILE A 7 34.77 25.27 -3.40
CA ILE A 7 34.45 26.63 -3.87
C ILE A 7 35.59 27.04 -4.81
N GLY A 8 35.33 27.14 -6.12
CA GLY A 8 36.38 27.61 -7.04
C GLY A 8 36.21 27.35 -8.54
N ALA A 9 35.25 26.54 -8.99
CA ALA A 9 34.98 26.38 -10.42
C ALA A 9 33.68 27.09 -10.83
N LYS A 10 33.75 28.08 -11.73
CA LYS A 10 32.56 28.68 -12.36
C LYS A 10 31.72 27.54 -12.96
N MET A 11 30.57 27.27 -12.34
CA MET A 11 29.63 26.28 -12.84
C MET A 11 29.24 26.61 -14.29
N SER A 12 29.54 25.70 -15.21
CA SER A 12 29.12 25.81 -16.61
C SER A 12 27.63 26.09 -16.70
N ARG A 13 27.22 26.96 -17.64
CA ARG A 13 25.81 27.37 -17.85
C ARG A 13 24.87 26.15 -17.93
N LYS A 14 25.33 25.05 -18.54
CA LYS A 14 24.59 23.79 -18.67
C LYS A 14 24.35 23.10 -17.31
N LYS A 15 25.32 23.12 -16.41
CA LYS A 15 25.23 22.53 -15.05
C LYS A 15 24.33 23.36 -14.14
N LYS A 16 24.38 24.70 -14.24
CA LYS A 16 23.46 25.60 -13.52
C LYS A 16 22.01 25.43 -13.99
N HIS A 17 21.78 25.33 -15.29
CA HIS A 17 20.46 25.08 -15.86
C HIS A 17 19.89 23.71 -15.46
N ASN A 18 20.71 22.64 -15.48
CA ASN A 18 20.28 21.33 -14.99
C ASN A 18 19.94 21.35 -13.49
N LEU A 19 20.76 22.01 -12.67
CA LEU A 19 20.48 22.15 -11.23
C LEU A 19 19.16 22.89 -10.99
N GLN A 20 18.89 23.97 -11.73
CA GLN A 20 17.61 24.69 -11.66
C GLN A 20 16.43 23.81 -12.09
N LYS A 21 16.58 23.01 -13.16
CA LYS A 21 15.55 22.03 -13.57
C LYS A 21 15.30 20.99 -12.47
N THR A 22 16.34 20.42 -11.87
CA THR A 22 16.22 19.43 -10.79
C THR A 22 15.56 20.04 -9.55
N LEU A 23 15.95 21.24 -9.14
CA LEU A 23 15.32 21.95 -8.01
C LEU A 23 13.84 22.28 -8.27
N LYS A 24 13.50 22.73 -9.48
CA LYS A 24 12.10 23.00 -9.88
C LYS A 24 11.27 21.71 -9.90
N GLN A 25 11.87 20.59 -10.31
CA GLN A 25 11.23 19.28 -10.30
C GLN A 25 11.05 18.75 -8.87
N MET A 26 12.01 18.98 -7.97
CA MET A 26 11.87 18.67 -6.54
C MET A 26 10.80 19.50 -5.86
N ARG A 27 10.72 20.81 -6.15
CA ARG A 27 9.63 21.68 -5.67
C ARG A 27 8.27 21.18 -6.17
N ARG A 28 8.12 20.94 -7.47
CA ARG A 28 6.89 20.34 -8.04
C ARG A 28 6.54 18.99 -7.41
N ARG A 29 7.51 18.15 -7.05
CA ARG A 29 7.26 16.89 -6.33
C ARG A 29 6.81 17.13 -4.88
N LYS A 30 7.37 18.12 -4.19
CA LYS A 30 6.90 18.55 -2.86
C LYS A 30 5.49 19.16 -2.93
N ASP A 31 5.23 20.03 -3.90
CA ASP A 31 3.93 20.69 -4.09
C ASP A 31 2.85 19.67 -4.48
N ARG A 32 3.17 18.68 -5.32
CA ARG A 32 2.28 17.54 -5.61
C ARG A 32 2.05 16.63 -4.41
N LYS A 33 3.04 16.48 -3.52
CA LYS A 33 2.86 15.78 -2.24
C LYS A 33 2.02 16.60 -1.26
N GLY A 34 2.10 17.93 -1.30
CA GLY A 34 1.32 18.84 -0.45
C GLY A 34 -0.17 18.85 -0.79
N ASN A 35 -0.54 18.79 -2.07
CA ASN A 35 -1.95 18.86 -2.50
C ASN A 35 -2.76 17.55 -2.39
N LEU A 36 -2.13 16.45 -1.96
CA LEU A 36 -2.84 15.18 -1.68
C LEU A 36 -3.13 14.98 -0.19
N TYR A 37 -2.70 15.90 0.67
CA TYR A 37 -3.27 16.05 2.00
C TYR A 37 -4.60 16.79 1.86
N PHE A 38 -5.65 16.05 1.47
CA PHE A 38 -6.97 16.37 2.02
C PHE A 38 -6.73 16.46 3.53
N SER A 39 -6.96 17.62 4.16
CA SER A 39 -6.59 17.88 5.55
C SER A 39 -6.92 16.67 6.43
N ALA A 40 -5.90 15.86 6.71
CA ALA A 40 -6.03 14.54 7.33
C ALA A 40 -6.06 14.67 8.87
N ASP A 41 -6.16 15.90 9.36
CA ASP A 41 -6.05 16.21 10.77
C ASP A 41 -7.33 15.84 11.51
N PHE A 42 -8.48 15.82 10.80
CA PHE A 42 -9.74 15.42 11.41
C PHE A 42 -10.75 14.88 10.40
N LEU A 43 -11.10 13.61 10.55
CA LEU A 43 -12.18 12.96 9.79
C LEU A 43 -13.35 12.63 10.74
N PRO A 44 -14.61 12.56 10.25
CA PRO A 44 -15.74 12.13 11.08
C PRO A 44 -15.54 10.74 11.71
N ILE A 45 -14.70 9.91 11.10
CA ILE A 45 -14.33 8.59 11.63
C ILE A 45 -13.51 8.68 12.92
N ASP A 46 -12.85 9.81 13.17
CA ASP A 46 -12.04 10.08 14.37
C ASP A 46 -12.93 10.45 15.57
N LEU A 47 -14.20 10.82 15.35
CA LEU A 47 -15.20 11.14 16.38
C LEU A 47 -15.89 9.92 17.00
N ILE A 48 -15.56 8.71 16.54
CA ILE A 48 -16.20 7.49 17.02
C ILE A 48 -15.72 7.20 18.44
N ARG A 49 -16.65 7.20 19.40
CA ARG A 49 -16.36 7.00 20.84
C ARG A 49 -15.71 5.64 21.15
N CYS A 50 -16.19 4.56 20.53
CA CYS A 50 -15.68 3.20 20.71
C CYS A 50 -15.40 2.56 19.35
N PRO A 51 -14.23 2.84 18.72
CA PRO A 51 -13.95 2.40 17.36
C PRO A 51 -13.79 0.89 17.23
N GLN A 52 -13.25 0.21 18.26
CA GLN A 52 -13.12 -1.24 18.30
C GLN A 52 -14.48 -1.94 18.23
N GLU A 53 -15.38 -1.65 19.19
CA GLU A 53 -16.72 -2.24 19.24
C GLU A 53 -17.54 -1.92 17.98
N TYR A 54 -17.39 -0.70 17.45
CA TYR A 54 -18.07 -0.31 16.22
C TYR A 54 -17.60 -1.15 15.03
N ALA A 55 -16.28 -1.32 14.86
CA ALA A 55 -15.71 -2.13 13.79
C ALA A 55 -16.11 -3.61 13.91
N GLU A 56 -16.11 -4.17 15.12
CA GLU A 56 -16.55 -5.56 15.36
C GLU A 56 -18.03 -5.78 15.06
N ARG A 57 -18.90 -4.86 15.49
CA ARG A 57 -20.34 -4.91 15.17
C ARG A 57 -20.59 -4.77 13.68
N MET A 58 -19.87 -3.89 12.99
CA MET A 58 -19.94 -3.76 11.53
C MET A 58 -19.47 -5.02 10.83
N PHE A 59 -18.36 -5.62 11.27
CA PHE A 59 -17.83 -6.85 10.71
C PHE A 59 -18.78 -8.04 10.92
N TYR A 60 -19.42 -8.13 12.07
CA TYR A 60 -20.47 -9.13 12.33
C TYR A 60 -21.65 -8.99 11.36
N ARG A 61 -22.14 -7.77 11.14
CA ARG A 61 -23.20 -7.48 10.16
C ARG A 61 -22.75 -7.84 8.74
N LEU A 62 -21.52 -7.50 8.37
CA LEU A 62 -20.95 -7.84 7.08
C LEU A 62 -20.94 -9.35 6.83
N ARG A 63 -20.49 -10.15 7.81
CA ARG A 63 -20.46 -11.61 7.72
C ARG A 63 -21.84 -12.24 7.57
N LYS A 64 -22.86 -11.67 8.21
CA LYS A 64 -24.26 -12.15 8.13
C LYS A 64 -25.03 -11.60 6.94
N SER A 65 -24.54 -10.53 6.32
CA SER A 65 -25.25 -9.88 5.21
C SER A 65 -25.30 -10.76 3.97
N ASN A 66 -26.48 -10.85 3.36
CA ASN A 66 -26.66 -11.43 2.02
C ASN A 66 -26.71 -10.36 0.92
N GLU A 67 -26.12 -9.21 1.21
CA GLU A 67 -26.08 -8.06 0.30
C GLU A 67 -25.21 -8.33 -0.93
N LYS A 68 -25.45 -7.54 -1.99
CA LYS A 68 -24.62 -7.52 -3.19
C LYS A 68 -23.16 -7.20 -2.85
N LEU A 69 -22.24 -7.70 -3.68
CA LEU A 69 -20.80 -7.51 -3.49
C LEU A 69 -20.42 -6.04 -3.39
N ASP A 70 -21.04 -5.16 -4.20
CA ASP A 70 -20.78 -3.72 -4.16
C ASP A 70 -21.06 -3.11 -2.78
N THR A 71 -22.18 -3.47 -2.14
CA THR A 71 -22.49 -3.00 -0.79
C THR A 71 -21.49 -3.54 0.22
N LYS A 72 -21.14 -4.83 0.11
CA LYS A 72 -20.12 -5.47 0.97
C LYS A 72 -18.75 -4.80 0.82
N LEU A 73 -18.39 -4.41 -0.39
CA LEU A 73 -17.15 -3.72 -0.71
C LEU A 73 -17.04 -2.38 0.00
N HIS A 74 -18.12 -1.59 0.01
CA HIS A 74 -18.16 -0.32 0.76
C HIS A 74 -18.06 -0.52 2.27
N MET A 75 -18.72 -1.56 2.81
CA MET A 75 -18.58 -1.93 4.21
C MET A 75 -17.14 -2.35 4.57
N MET A 76 -16.51 -3.15 3.71
CA MET A 76 -15.11 -3.57 3.89
C MET A 76 -14.16 -2.38 3.85
N LYS A 77 -14.35 -1.44 2.91
CA LYS A 77 -13.55 -0.20 2.82
C LYS A 77 -13.68 0.66 4.08
N LEU A 78 -14.86 0.72 4.68
CA LEU A 78 -15.05 1.45 5.94
C LEU A 78 -14.31 0.77 7.09
N ILE A 79 -14.41 -0.56 7.19
CA ILE A 79 -13.73 -1.35 8.22
C ILE A 79 -12.21 -1.26 8.06
N SER A 80 -11.65 -1.35 6.84
CA SER A 80 -10.21 -1.22 6.61
C SER A 80 -9.67 0.13 7.09
N ARG A 81 -10.41 1.20 6.80
CA ARG A 81 -10.05 2.56 7.24
C ARG A 81 -10.13 2.71 8.75
N LEU A 82 -11.15 2.14 9.41
CA LEU A 82 -11.25 2.13 10.87
C LEU A 82 -10.03 1.44 11.50
N ILE A 83 -9.67 0.26 11.00
CA ILE A 83 -8.54 -0.53 11.49
C ILE A 83 -7.24 0.27 11.35
N GLY A 84 -6.97 0.79 10.15
CA GLY A 84 -5.72 1.51 9.87
C GLY A 84 -5.58 2.82 10.65
N ARG A 85 -6.69 3.54 10.84
CA ARG A 85 -6.72 4.86 11.50
C ARG A 85 -6.64 4.74 13.02
N HIS A 86 -7.48 3.89 13.63
CA HIS A 86 -7.55 3.68 15.08
C HIS A 86 -6.62 2.58 15.58
N LYS A 87 -5.82 1.97 14.71
CA LYS A 87 -4.87 0.89 15.03
C LYS A 87 -5.54 -0.31 15.72
N LEU A 88 -6.76 -0.62 15.28
CA LEU A 88 -7.60 -1.68 15.86
C LEU A 88 -7.00 -3.06 15.61
N ILE A 89 -7.25 -3.99 16.53
CA ILE A 89 -6.79 -5.38 16.38
C ILE A 89 -7.97 -6.21 15.91
N MET A 90 -7.92 -6.68 14.65
CA MET A 90 -9.00 -7.44 14.02
C MET A 90 -8.45 -8.57 13.13
N PHE A 91 -7.88 -9.61 13.75
CA PHE A 91 -7.28 -10.74 13.01
C PHE A 91 -8.26 -11.44 12.08
N ASN A 92 -9.52 -11.61 12.50
CA ASN A 92 -10.58 -12.23 11.69
C ASN A 92 -10.88 -11.51 10.36
N PHE A 93 -10.44 -10.25 10.20
CA PHE A 93 -10.65 -9.47 8.98
C PHE A 93 -9.76 -9.94 7.82
N TYR A 94 -8.51 -10.34 8.09
CA TYR A 94 -7.57 -10.74 7.03
C TYR A 94 -8.02 -12.03 6.31
N PRO A 95 -8.34 -13.13 7.02
CA PRO A 95 -8.88 -14.33 6.37
C PRO A 95 -10.19 -14.09 5.63
N PHE A 96 -10.96 -13.07 6.03
CA PHE A 96 -12.20 -12.70 5.36
C PHE A 96 -11.93 -12.00 4.02
N ILE A 97 -11.08 -10.96 3.96
CA ILE A 97 -10.75 -10.30 2.69
C ILE A 97 -10.02 -11.25 1.73
N ILE A 98 -9.14 -12.10 2.27
CA ILE A 98 -8.37 -13.07 1.48
C ILE A 98 -9.25 -13.94 0.57
N LYS A 99 -10.50 -14.22 0.96
CA LYS A 99 -11.46 -15.00 0.16
C LYS A 99 -11.91 -14.27 -1.10
N TYR A 100 -11.88 -12.94 -1.09
CA TYR A 100 -12.27 -12.10 -2.21
C TYR A 100 -11.09 -11.76 -3.13
N ILE A 101 -9.86 -12.03 -2.71
CA ILE A 101 -8.67 -11.87 -3.54
C ILE A 101 -8.55 -13.10 -4.46
N ASN A 102 -8.89 -12.91 -5.74
CA ASN A 102 -8.75 -13.91 -6.80
C ASN A 102 -8.39 -13.24 -8.14
N THR A 103 -7.76 -13.98 -9.05
CA THR A 103 -7.21 -13.49 -10.33
C THR A 103 -8.24 -12.94 -11.30
N HIS A 104 -9.48 -13.42 -11.24
CA HIS A 104 -10.59 -13.00 -12.12
C HIS A 104 -11.42 -11.81 -11.58
N GLN A 105 -11.09 -11.31 -10.38
CA GLN A 105 -11.86 -10.24 -9.75
C GLN A 105 -11.54 -8.88 -10.39
N LYS A 106 -12.57 -8.10 -10.71
CA LYS A 106 -12.40 -6.79 -11.36
C LYS A 106 -11.83 -5.75 -10.38
N GLU A 107 -12.20 -5.84 -9.12
CA GLU A 107 -11.87 -4.87 -8.06
C GLU A 107 -10.61 -5.26 -7.27
N LEU A 108 -9.70 -6.06 -7.85
CA LEU A 108 -8.47 -6.53 -7.20
C LEU A 108 -7.69 -5.40 -6.49
N ALA A 109 -7.51 -4.28 -7.18
CA ALA A 109 -6.79 -3.12 -6.64
C ALA A 109 -7.42 -2.58 -5.36
N GLU A 110 -8.75 -2.62 -5.26
CA GLU A 110 -9.45 -2.14 -4.08
C GLU A 110 -9.28 -3.10 -2.91
N PHE A 111 -9.41 -4.41 -3.13
CA PHE A 111 -9.19 -5.40 -2.07
C PHE A 111 -7.77 -5.34 -1.51
N LEU A 112 -6.78 -5.20 -2.39
CA LEU A 112 -5.38 -5.05 -1.99
C LEU A 112 -5.12 -3.72 -1.26
N ALA A 113 -5.78 -2.64 -1.67
CA ALA A 113 -5.73 -1.36 -0.95
C ALA A 113 -6.35 -1.47 0.45
N MET A 114 -7.47 -2.19 0.60
CA MET A 114 -8.09 -2.45 1.91
C MET A 114 -7.16 -3.23 2.84
N VAL A 115 -6.49 -4.26 2.32
CA VAL A 115 -5.47 -5.02 3.07
C VAL A 115 -4.32 -4.11 3.51
N ALA A 116 -3.81 -3.28 2.61
CA ALA A 116 -2.74 -2.35 2.94
C ALA A 116 -3.19 -1.36 4.02
N GLU A 117 -4.37 -0.77 3.88
CA GLU A 117 -4.92 0.17 4.86
C GLU A 117 -5.14 -0.47 6.23
N SER A 118 -5.64 -1.70 6.29
CA SER A 118 -5.89 -2.41 7.55
C SER A 118 -4.64 -3.01 8.18
N THR A 119 -3.46 -2.87 7.56
CA THR A 119 -2.21 -3.34 8.14
C THR A 119 -1.48 -2.20 8.84
N HIS A 120 -1.01 -2.45 10.05
CA HIS A 120 -0.30 -1.47 10.89
C HIS A 120 0.71 -2.17 11.79
N ILE A 121 1.54 -1.38 12.45
CA ILE A 121 2.67 -1.83 13.29
C ILE A 121 2.29 -2.80 14.43
N ASN A 122 1.04 -2.78 14.89
CA ASN A 122 0.57 -3.65 15.98
C ASN A 122 0.08 -5.02 15.48
N VAL A 123 0.03 -5.25 14.17
CA VAL A 123 -0.37 -6.54 13.60
C VAL A 123 0.86 -7.45 13.60
N PRO A 124 0.78 -8.65 14.21
CA PRO A 124 1.89 -9.57 14.22
C PRO A 124 2.19 -10.08 12.81
N HIS A 125 3.46 -10.41 12.59
CA HIS A 125 3.93 -10.94 11.31
C HIS A 125 3.20 -12.21 10.87
N GLU A 126 2.83 -13.07 11.82
CA GLU A 126 2.13 -14.34 11.57
C GLU A 126 0.79 -14.17 10.84
N GLU A 127 0.12 -13.03 11.01
CA GLU A 127 -1.16 -12.73 10.34
C GLU A 127 -0.95 -12.14 8.94
N VAL A 128 0.16 -11.42 8.72
CA VAL A 128 0.43 -10.69 7.46
C VAL A 128 1.26 -11.52 6.48
N SER A 129 2.17 -12.35 6.98
CA SER A 129 3.05 -13.18 6.14
C SER A 129 2.27 -14.11 5.20
N PRO A 130 1.26 -14.88 5.67
CA PRO A 130 0.49 -15.77 4.79
C PRO A 130 -0.33 -15.00 3.75
N LEU A 131 -0.75 -13.78 4.10
CA LEU A 131 -1.46 -12.89 3.19
C LEU A 131 -0.55 -12.41 2.05
N ILE A 132 0.69 -11.99 2.38
CA ILE A 132 1.68 -11.60 1.37
C ILE A 132 2.04 -12.80 0.48
N GLU A 133 2.27 -13.96 1.06
CA GLU A 133 2.59 -15.19 0.33
C GLU A 133 1.51 -15.52 -0.70
N LYS A 134 0.24 -15.53 -0.29
CA LYS A 134 -0.87 -15.75 -1.23
C LYS A 134 -0.93 -14.71 -2.35
N ILE A 135 -0.64 -13.43 -2.06
CA ILE A 135 -0.62 -12.37 -3.08
C ILE A 135 0.52 -12.62 -4.08
N LEU A 136 1.69 -13.03 -3.60
CA LEU A 136 2.83 -13.37 -4.46
C LEU A 136 2.50 -14.55 -5.36
N ASP A 137 1.98 -15.64 -4.80
CA ASP A 137 1.67 -16.85 -5.56
C ASP A 137 0.63 -16.60 -6.66
N GLN A 138 -0.42 -15.83 -6.35
CA GLN A 138 -1.52 -15.60 -7.28
C GLN A 138 -1.23 -14.55 -8.34
N PHE A 139 -0.50 -13.48 -7.98
CA PHE A 139 -0.37 -12.28 -8.84
C PHE A 139 1.06 -11.96 -9.26
N VAL A 140 2.07 -12.57 -8.66
CA VAL A 140 3.48 -12.37 -8.98
C VAL A 140 4.07 -13.70 -9.45
N ASN A 141 3.65 -14.11 -10.65
CA ASN A 141 4.12 -15.31 -11.32
C ASN A 141 4.26 -15.04 -12.83
N GLU A 142 4.84 -15.97 -13.58
CA GLU A 142 5.07 -15.81 -15.03
C GLU A 142 3.78 -15.73 -15.86
N ARG A 143 2.66 -16.25 -15.32
CA ARG A 143 1.35 -16.27 -15.99
C ARG A 143 0.55 -14.99 -15.73
N ALA A 144 0.95 -14.20 -14.74
CA ALA A 144 0.24 -12.99 -14.35
C ALA A 144 0.43 -11.89 -15.38
N THR A 145 -0.63 -11.10 -15.60
CA THR A 145 -0.53 -9.93 -16.48
C THR A 145 0.38 -8.88 -15.84
N PRO A 146 1.14 -8.11 -16.63
CA PRO A 146 2.01 -7.07 -16.08
C PRO A 146 1.26 -6.02 -15.24
N LEU A 147 -0.03 -5.79 -15.54
CA LEU A 147 -0.90 -4.92 -14.76
C LEU A 147 -1.15 -5.50 -13.37
N ASN A 148 -1.57 -6.77 -13.27
CA ASN A 148 -1.86 -7.43 -12.00
C ASN A 148 -0.60 -7.52 -11.13
N MET A 149 0.54 -7.85 -11.73
CA MET A 149 1.84 -7.83 -11.03
C MET A 149 2.16 -6.45 -10.47
N THR A 150 1.97 -5.39 -11.26
CA THR A 150 2.25 -4.01 -10.83
C THR A 150 1.34 -3.61 -9.66
N ILE A 151 0.06 -3.96 -9.71
CA ILE A 151 -0.90 -3.67 -8.63
C ILE A 151 -0.50 -4.43 -7.35
N ALA A 152 -0.21 -5.73 -7.47
CA ALA A 152 0.18 -6.57 -6.34
C ALA A 152 1.48 -6.08 -5.67
N LEU A 153 2.52 -5.80 -6.45
CA LEU A 153 3.80 -5.32 -5.92
C LEU A 153 3.67 -3.94 -5.25
N ASN A 154 2.87 -3.03 -5.82
CA ASN A 154 2.59 -1.76 -5.17
C ASN A 154 1.82 -1.95 -3.85
N ALA A 155 0.84 -2.84 -3.80
CA ALA A 155 0.10 -3.13 -2.57
C ALA A 155 1.01 -3.73 -1.49
N ILE A 156 1.87 -4.68 -1.85
CA ILE A 156 2.86 -5.27 -0.94
C ILE A 156 3.80 -4.19 -0.38
N ARG A 157 4.26 -3.26 -1.22
CA ARG A 157 5.06 -2.12 -0.77
C ARG A 157 4.30 -1.26 0.24
N GLU A 158 3.03 -0.96 -0.03
CA GLU A 158 2.18 -0.17 0.87
C GLU A 158 1.90 -0.88 2.21
N ILE A 159 1.83 -2.22 2.21
CA ILE A 159 1.76 -3.05 3.42
C ILE A 159 3.07 -2.90 4.21
N CYS A 160 4.22 -3.10 3.56
CA CYS A 160 5.53 -3.01 4.22
C CYS A 160 5.84 -1.60 4.75
N ALA A 161 5.37 -0.56 4.07
CA ALA A 161 5.52 0.82 4.52
C ALA A 161 4.75 1.10 5.82
N ARG A 162 3.65 0.38 6.07
CA ARG A 162 2.82 0.52 7.30
C ARG A 162 3.22 -0.45 8.39
N ASN A 163 3.70 -1.62 8.03
CA ASN A 163 4.26 -2.62 8.94
C ASN A 163 5.59 -3.14 8.37
N PRO A 164 6.73 -2.60 8.83
CA PRO A 164 8.06 -3.02 8.37
C PRO A 164 8.37 -4.50 8.63
N ASN A 165 7.69 -5.11 9.61
CA ASN A 165 7.90 -6.50 10.00
C ASN A 165 6.98 -7.46 9.25
N ALA A 166 6.25 -7.02 8.22
CA ALA A 166 5.25 -7.82 7.53
C ALA A 166 5.80 -8.92 6.61
N MET A 167 7.08 -8.85 6.22
CA MET A 167 7.65 -9.68 5.16
C MET A 167 8.93 -10.39 5.60
N ASN A 168 9.06 -11.66 5.20
CA ASN A 168 10.27 -12.45 5.39
C ASN A 168 11.36 -12.11 4.35
N LYS A 169 12.61 -12.43 4.70
CA LYS A 169 13.76 -12.25 3.81
C LYS A 169 13.59 -12.97 2.46
N GLU A 170 13.02 -14.17 2.48
CA GLU A 170 12.78 -14.98 1.27
C GLU A 170 11.73 -14.35 0.36
N GLN A 171 10.61 -13.89 0.92
CA GLN A 171 9.55 -13.18 0.19
C GLN A 171 10.09 -11.88 -0.44
N LEU A 172 10.96 -11.16 0.28
CA LEU A 172 11.61 -9.96 -0.25
C LEU A 172 12.54 -10.28 -1.42
N GLN A 173 13.36 -11.33 -1.28
CA GLN A 173 14.24 -11.78 -2.35
C GLN A 173 13.45 -12.22 -3.59
N TYR A 174 12.32 -12.91 -3.39
CA TYR A 174 11.40 -13.27 -4.47
C TYR A 174 10.91 -12.03 -5.22
N CYS A 175 10.42 -11.01 -4.51
CA CYS A 175 9.98 -9.75 -5.13
C CYS A 175 11.10 -9.07 -5.94
N ILE A 176 12.32 -9.04 -5.41
CA ILE A 176 13.48 -8.42 -6.06
C ILE A 176 13.87 -9.15 -7.35
N ALA A 177 13.62 -10.46 -7.46
CA ALA A 177 13.90 -11.21 -8.70
C ALA A 177 13.17 -10.62 -9.92
N TYR A 178 11.96 -10.09 -9.71
CA TYR A 178 11.13 -9.47 -10.75
C TYR A 178 11.62 -8.08 -11.18
N TYR A 179 12.65 -7.52 -10.54
CA TYR A 179 13.22 -6.20 -10.87
C TYR A 179 13.75 -6.13 -12.30
N LYS A 180 14.35 -7.23 -12.78
CA LYS A 180 15.00 -7.34 -14.09
C LYS A 180 14.04 -7.59 -15.25
N ILE A 181 12.73 -7.70 -14.98
CA ILE A 181 11.73 -7.90 -16.02
C ILE A 181 11.69 -6.70 -16.97
N LYS A 182 11.57 -6.99 -18.27
CA LYS A 182 11.55 -5.99 -19.35
C LYS A 182 10.42 -4.97 -19.18
N ASN A 183 9.33 -5.35 -18.51
CA ASN A 183 8.21 -4.45 -18.25
C ASN A 183 8.59 -3.34 -17.25
N LYS A 184 8.58 -2.10 -17.74
CA LYS A 184 8.96 -0.91 -16.97
C LYS A 184 8.04 -0.65 -15.76
N SER A 185 6.75 -0.93 -15.87
CA SER A 185 5.78 -0.69 -14.77
C SER A 185 6.06 -1.58 -13.57
N VAL A 186 6.34 -2.87 -13.83
CA VAL A 186 6.73 -3.84 -12.80
C VAL A 186 8.07 -3.47 -12.16
N SER A 187 9.07 -3.11 -12.98
CA SER A 187 10.38 -2.69 -12.47
C SER A 187 10.31 -1.41 -11.62
N ILE A 188 9.41 -0.48 -11.95
CA ILE A 188 9.18 0.74 -11.14
C ILE A 188 8.50 0.39 -9.81
N ALA A 189 7.54 -0.54 -9.78
CA ALA A 189 6.85 -0.94 -8.56
C ALA A 189 7.83 -1.50 -7.50
N ILE A 190 8.85 -2.26 -7.94
CA ILE A 190 9.86 -2.87 -7.06
C ILE A 190 10.90 -1.85 -6.55
N LYS A 191 11.13 -0.75 -7.27
CA LYS A 191 12.14 0.25 -6.92
C LYS A 191 11.75 1.18 -5.78
N GLY A 192 10.45 1.41 -5.60
CA GLY A 192 9.93 2.40 -4.66
C GLY A 192 9.90 1.85 -3.25
#